data_AF-A0ABD5YWI0-F1
#
_entry.id   AF-A0ABD5YWI0-F1
#
_cell.length_a   1.000
_cell.length_b   1.000
_cell.length_c   1.000
_cell.angle_alpha   90.00
_cell.angle_beta   90.00
_cell.angle_gamma   90.00
#
_symmetry.space_group_name_H-M   'P 1'
#
loop_
_entity.id
_entity.type
_entity.pdbx_description
1 polymer ?
#
loop_
_entity_poly.entity_id
_entity_poly.type
_entity_poly.pdbx_seq_one_letter_code
_entity_poly.pdbx_strand_id
1 'polypeptide(L)'
;MHETTGDPIVVVNGNESDDHADGDRLLLESAPLEVLDAALATATVLDASDVVVYTNETWTIACERVQNAATALVDAVATEISIRVVTGPDEYKAGEPTMALEAIEGNHRLEARRQPLDRANTASMAGRRYSTRPGRLHSSTRS
;
A
#
# COMPACT_ATOMS: atom_id res chain seq x y z
N MET A 1 8.70 -11.14 20.76
CA MET A 1 7.65 -10.78 19.79
C MET A 1 7.34 -9.32 20.05
N HIS A 2 7.76 -8.41 19.19
CA HIS A 2 7.32 -7.00 19.29
C HIS A 2 5.93 -6.96 18.67
N GLU A 3 4.91 -6.61 19.44
CA GLU A 3 3.59 -6.31 18.88
C GLU A 3 3.69 -4.95 18.18
N THR A 4 3.66 -4.96 16.86
CA THR A 4 3.56 -3.73 16.05
C THR A 4 2.08 -3.38 15.93
N THR A 5 1.66 -2.22 16.46
CA THR A 5 0.25 -1.77 16.47
C THR A 5 -0.20 -1.09 15.16
N GLY A 6 0.52 -1.31 14.05
CA GLY A 6 0.21 -0.72 12.75
C GLY A 6 -0.33 -1.75 11.76
N ASP A 7 -1.13 -1.30 10.80
CA ASP A 7 -1.55 -2.13 9.67
C ASP A 7 -0.29 -2.58 8.89
N PRO A 8 -0.20 -3.86 8.48
CA PRO A 8 0.96 -4.36 7.77
C PRO A 8 1.10 -3.68 6.41
N ILE A 9 2.34 -3.45 5.99
CA ILE A 9 2.69 -2.85 4.69
C ILE A 9 3.64 -3.80 3.99
N VAL A 10 3.46 -3.99 2.69
CA VAL A 10 4.40 -4.72 1.84
C VAL A 10 5.34 -3.74 1.17
N VAL A 11 6.65 -3.95 1.35
CA VAL A 11 7.69 -3.14 0.70
C VAL A 11 8.42 -4.01 -0.32
N VAL A 12 8.36 -3.60 -1.58
CA VAL A 12 9.25 -4.09 -2.64
C VAL A 12 10.51 -3.23 -2.60
N ASN A 13 11.59 -3.76 -2.05
CA ASN A 13 12.88 -3.10 -2.10
C ASN A 13 13.56 -3.43 -3.44
N GLY A 14 13.65 -2.44 -4.32
CA GLY A 14 14.41 -2.51 -5.56
C GLY A 14 15.49 -1.43 -5.60
N ASN A 15 16.01 -0.99 -4.45
CA ASN A 15 17.13 -0.07 -4.36
C ASN A 15 18.39 -0.82 -3.89
N GLU A 16 18.80 -1.80 -4.70
CA GLU A 16 19.97 -2.65 -4.44
C GLU A 16 21.25 -1.82 -4.31
N SER A 17 22.13 -2.25 -3.40
CA SER A 17 23.38 -1.58 -3.03
C SER A 17 24.59 -2.03 -3.80
N ASP A 18 24.54 -3.21 -4.39
CA ASP A 18 25.62 -3.73 -5.20
C ASP A 18 25.50 -3.20 -6.64
N ASP A 19 26.46 -2.37 -7.05
CA ASP A 19 26.58 -1.84 -8.43
C ASP A 19 26.75 -2.93 -9.50
N HIS A 20 27.08 -4.16 -9.09
CA HIS A 20 27.16 -5.31 -9.98
C HIS A 20 25.86 -6.14 -10.02
N ALA A 21 24.87 -5.80 -9.20
CA ALA A 21 23.57 -6.46 -9.11
C ALA A 21 22.46 -5.58 -9.70
N ASP A 22 22.44 -5.49 -11.03
CA ASP A 22 21.41 -4.77 -11.80
C ASP A 22 20.07 -5.53 -11.92
N GLY A 23 19.90 -6.62 -11.18
CA GLY A 23 18.74 -7.53 -11.32
C GLY A 23 17.41 -6.85 -11.02
N ASP A 24 17.36 -6.05 -9.95
CA ASP A 24 16.16 -5.33 -9.55
C ASP A 24 15.79 -4.27 -10.59
N ARG A 25 16.78 -3.50 -11.07
CA ARG A 25 16.58 -2.54 -12.15
C ARG A 25 16.04 -3.23 -13.40
N LEU A 26 16.65 -4.34 -13.80
CA LEU A 26 16.20 -5.12 -14.95
C LEU A 26 14.75 -5.57 -14.80
N LEU A 27 14.35 -6.09 -13.62
CA LEU A 27 12.98 -6.53 -13.38
C LEU A 27 11.99 -5.36 -13.38
N LEU A 28 12.30 -4.27 -12.69
CA LEU A 28 11.42 -3.10 -12.64
C LEU A 28 11.29 -2.41 -14.01
N GLU A 29 12.34 -2.42 -14.82
CA GLU A 29 12.28 -1.88 -16.17
C GLU A 29 11.57 -2.85 -17.13
N SER A 30 11.88 -4.15 -17.11
CA SER A 30 11.41 -5.08 -18.15
C SER A 30 10.09 -5.78 -17.83
N ALA A 31 9.81 -6.05 -16.56
CA ALA A 31 8.67 -6.85 -16.10
C ALA A 31 7.99 -6.27 -14.83
N PRO A 32 7.65 -4.97 -14.79
CA PRO A 32 7.09 -4.35 -13.58
C PRO A 32 5.76 -4.97 -13.13
N LEU A 33 4.94 -5.45 -14.07
CA LEU A 33 3.67 -6.10 -13.73
C LEU A 33 3.87 -7.40 -12.95
N GLU A 34 4.91 -8.19 -13.25
CA GLU A 34 5.19 -9.44 -12.52
C GLU A 34 5.60 -9.14 -11.07
N VAL A 35 6.42 -8.10 -10.89
CA VAL A 35 6.82 -7.62 -9.55
C VAL A 35 5.61 -7.13 -8.76
N LEU A 36 4.74 -6.35 -9.38
CA LEU A 36 3.55 -5.80 -8.74
C LEU A 36 2.48 -6.84 -8.44
N ASP A 37 2.28 -7.84 -9.31
CA ASP A 37 1.35 -8.94 -9.10
C ASP A 37 1.77 -9.78 -7.87
N ALA A 38 3.07 -10.10 -7.78
CA ALA A 38 3.61 -10.80 -6.61
C ALA A 38 3.47 -9.98 -5.32
N ALA A 39 3.71 -8.66 -5.38
CA ALA A 39 3.54 -7.77 -4.24
C ALA A 39 2.07 -7.67 -3.78
N LEU A 40 1.13 -7.57 -4.74
CA LEU A 40 -0.30 -7.52 -4.46
C LEU A 40 -0.81 -8.84 -3.85
N ALA A 41 -0.36 -9.97 -4.39
CA ALA A 41 -0.67 -11.29 -3.82
C ALA A 41 -0.13 -11.41 -2.38
N THR A 42 1.09 -10.91 -2.13
CA THR A 42 1.69 -10.89 -0.79
C THR A 42 0.88 -10.00 0.16
N ALA A 43 0.50 -8.80 -0.27
CA ALA A 43 -0.30 -7.88 0.53
C ALA A 43 -1.66 -8.48 0.89
N THR A 44 -2.30 -9.15 -0.06
CA THR A 44 -3.56 -9.87 0.16
C THR A 44 -3.42 -10.97 1.22
N VAL A 45 -2.34 -11.76 1.17
CA VAL A 45 -2.09 -12.83 2.15
C VAL A 45 -1.81 -12.29 3.55
N LEU A 46 -1.20 -11.11 3.64
CA LEU A 46 -0.84 -10.46 4.90
C LEU A 46 -1.92 -9.51 5.45
N ASP A 47 -3.05 -9.38 4.76
CA ASP A 47 -4.10 -8.39 5.07
C ASP A 47 -3.54 -6.95 5.15
N ALA A 48 -2.59 -6.64 4.25
CA ALA A 48 -1.98 -5.33 4.12
C ALA A 48 -2.80 -4.44 3.19
N SER A 49 -2.98 -3.17 3.56
CA SER A 49 -3.69 -2.16 2.75
C SER A 49 -2.77 -1.44 1.76
N ASP A 50 -1.45 -1.58 1.90
CA ASP A 50 -0.49 -0.76 1.18
C ASP A 50 0.70 -1.59 0.66
N VAL A 51 1.03 -1.33 -0.60
CA VAL A 51 2.25 -1.78 -1.27
C VAL A 51 3.10 -0.56 -1.61
N VAL A 52 4.35 -0.58 -1.17
CA VAL A 52 5.35 0.44 -1.50
C VAL A 52 6.45 -0.18 -2.34
N VAL A 53 6.65 0.32 -3.55
CA VAL A 53 7.85 0.01 -4.33
C VAL A 53 8.88 1.09 -4.04
N TYR A 54 9.99 0.69 -3.42
CA TYR A 54 11.12 1.57 -3.13
C TYR A 54 12.22 1.32 -4.15
N THR A 55 12.63 2.35 -4.88
CA THR A 55 13.68 2.24 -5.92
C THR A 55 14.62 3.44 -5.91
N ASN A 56 15.66 3.40 -6.71
CA ASN A 56 16.63 4.48 -6.82
C ASN A 56 16.07 5.67 -7.61
N GLU A 57 16.28 6.89 -7.12
CA GLU A 57 15.83 8.12 -7.82
C GLU A 57 16.47 8.32 -9.20
N THR A 58 17.65 7.73 -9.42
CA THR A 58 18.36 7.82 -10.71
C THR A 58 17.78 6.86 -11.76
N TRP A 59 17.00 5.84 -11.35
CA TRP A 59 16.40 4.84 -12.24
C TRP A 59 15.04 5.32 -12.76
N THR A 60 15.07 6.42 -13.51
CA THR A 60 13.86 7.10 -13.99
C THR A 60 12.97 6.21 -14.87
N ILE A 61 13.57 5.35 -15.70
CA ILE A 61 12.84 4.38 -16.55
C ILE A 61 12.09 3.37 -15.67
N ALA A 62 12.75 2.83 -14.64
CA ALA A 62 12.10 1.92 -13.70
C ALA A 62 10.93 2.60 -13.00
N CYS A 63 11.13 3.82 -12.48
CA CYS A 63 10.07 4.60 -11.84
C CYS A 63 8.85 4.79 -12.73
N GLU A 64 9.05 5.26 -13.97
CA GLU A 64 7.97 5.50 -14.93
C GLU A 64 7.22 4.21 -15.26
N ARG A 65 7.95 3.12 -15.54
CA ARG A 65 7.34 1.84 -15.91
C ARG A 65 6.57 1.21 -14.77
N VAL A 66 7.08 1.26 -13.54
CA VAL A 66 6.37 0.76 -12.36
C VAL A 66 5.13 1.60 -12.07
N GLN A 67 5.20 2.93 -12.17
CA GLN A 67 4.03 3.80 -11.98
C GLN A 67 2.93 3.49 -13.00
N ASN A 68 3.28 3.40 -14.28
CA ASN A 68 2.33 3.05 -15.33
C ASN A 68 1.72 1.66 -15.13
N ALA A 69 2.55 0.67 -14.75
CA ALA A 69 2.09 -0.68 -14.44
C ALA A 69 1.17 -0.72 -13.22
N ALA A 70 1.47 0.04 -12.17
CA ALA A 70 0.65 0.14 -10.96
C ALA A 70 -0.74 0.71 -11.27
N THR A 71 -0.82 1.81 -12.05
CA THR A 71 -2.11 2.35 -12.51
C THR A 71 -2.89 1.33 -13.31
N ALA A 72 -2.25 0.69 -14.31
CA ALA A 72 -2.92 -0.31 -15.14
C ALA A 72 -3.40 -1.53 -14.33
N LEU A 73 -2.63 -1.98 -13.34
CA LEU A 73 -2.98 -3.10 -12.50
C LEU A 73 -4.17 -2.78 -11.60
N VAL A 74 -4.15 -1.64 -10.90
CA VAL A 74 -5.25 -1.19 -10.04
C VAL A 74 -6.55 -1.08 -10.84
N ASP A 75 -6.49 -0.48 -12.03
CA ASP A 75 -7.65 -0.37 -12.92
C ASP A 75 -8.18 -1.74 -13.39
N ALA A 76 -7.28 -2.71 -13.60
CA ALA A 76 -7.66 -4.05 -14.08
C ALA A 76 -8.26 -4.94 -13.00
N VAL A 77 -7.74 -4.89 -11.76
CA VAL A 77 -8.16 -5.79 -10.68
C VAL A 77 -9.19 -5.20 -9.73
N ALA A 78 -9.43 -3.88 -9.77
CA ALA A 78 -10.34 -3.17 -8.87
C ALA A 78 -10.06 -3.47 -7.38
N THR A 79 -8.77 -3.49 -7.01
CA THR A 79 -8.32 -3.71 -5.63
C THR A 79 -8.41 -2.43 -4.80
N GLU A 80 -8.67 -2.57 -3.50
CA GLU A 80 -8.61 -1.47 -2.52
C GLU A 80 -7.18 -1.29 -1.96
N ILE A 81 -6.24 -2.18 -2.31
CA ILE A 81 -4.85 -2.09 -1.88
C ILE A 81 -4.17 -0.94 -2.64
N SER A 82 -3.58 0.01 -1.91
CA SER A 82 -2.86 1.14 -2.48
C SER A 82 -1.49 0.70 -2.98
N ILE A 83 -1.08 1.17 -4.15
CA ILE A 83 0.27 0.94 -4.71
C ILE A 83 0.94 2.28 -4.95
N ARG A 84 2.13 2.47 -4.38
CA ARG A 84 2.90 3.72 -4.47
C ARG A 84 4.37 3.45 -4.76
N VAL A 85 4.97 4.30 -5.57
CA VAL A 85 6.41 4.26 -5.88
C VAL A 85 7.09 5.37 -5.11
N VAL A 86 8.11 5.02 -4.32
CA VAL A 86 8.93 5.94 -3.53
C VAL A 86 10.37 5.81 -4.00
N THR A 87 11.06 6.92 -4.16
CA THR A 87 12.47 6.93 -4.56
C THR A 87 13.38 7.24 -3.39
N GLY A 88 14.52 6.54 -3.32
CA GLY A 88 15.62 6.81 -2.42
C GLY A 88 16.80 7.48 -3.14
N PRO A 89 17.63 8.26 -2.44
CA PRO A 89 18.85 8.78 -3.03
C PRO A 89 19.81 7.65 -3.39
N ASP A 90 20.62 7.86 -4.43
CA ASP A 90 21.59 6.88 -4.92
C ASP A 90 22.64 6.48 -3.86
N GLU A 91 22.89 7.39 -2.92
CA GLU A 91 23.77 7.20 -1.77
C GLU A 91 23.18 6.26 -0.70
N TYR A 92 21.86 6.04 -0.73
CA TYR A 92 21.08 5.21 0.19
C TYR A 92 20.57 3.94 -0.50
N LYS A 93 21.45 3.35 -1.30
CA LYS A 93 21.47 1.94 -1.61
C LYS A 93 21.09 1.11 -0.36
N ALA A 94 19.86 0.64 -0.32
CA ALA A 94 19.23 0.13 0.90
C ALA A 94 19.48 -1.37 1.01
N GLY A 95 20.71 -1.73 1.37
CA GLY A 95 21.10 -3.11 1.64
C GLY A 95 20.52 -3.65 2.96
N GLU A 96 20.04 -2.76 3.84
CA GLU A 96 19.38 -3.14 5.09
C GLU A 96 17.89 -2.74 5.08
N PRO A 97 16.95 -3.68 5.36
CA PRO A 97 15.50 -3.43 5.36
C PRO A 97 15.05 -2.21 6.17
N THR A 98 15.78 -1.87 7.23
CA THR A 98 15.52 -0.71 8.10
C THR A 98 15.71 0.62 7.37
N MET A 99 16.68 0.73 6.46
CA MET A 99 16.94 1.97 5.72
C MET A 99 15.83 2.30 4.71
N ALA A 100 15.27 1.27 4.07
CA ALA A 100 14.11 1.44 3.18
C ALA A 100 12.89 1.95 3.95
N LEU A 101 12.66 1.42 5.17
CA LEU A 101 11.58 1.88 6.04
C LEU A 101 11.79 3.33 6.49
N GLU A 102 13.00 3.71 6.90
CA GLU A 102 13.31 5.10 7.27
C GLU A 102 13.13 6.08 6.10
N ALA A 103 13.51 5.67 4.88
CA ALA A 103 13.29 6.46 3.67
C ALA A 103 11.79 6.63 3.37
N ILE A 104 11.00 5.56 3.51
CA ILE A 104 9.54 5.58 3.33
C ILE A 104 8.87 6.48 4.39
N GLU A 105 9.25 6.35 5.66
CA GLU A 105 8.75 7.21 6.75
C GLU A 105 9.15 8.67 6.54
N GLY A 106 10.39 8.91 6.09
CA GLY A 106 10.88 10.24 5.72
C GLY A 106 10.05 10.86 4.59
N ASN A 107 9.80 10.11 3.51
CA ASN A 107 8.97 10.57 2.40
C ASN A 107 7.52 10.81 2.84
N HIS A 108 6.94 9.91 3.63
CA HIS A 108 5.57 10.07 4.11
C HIS A 108 5.42 11.32 5.00
N ARG A 109 6.43 11.62 5.83
CA ARG A 109 6.49 12.87 6.61
C ARG A 109 6.56 14.12 5.73
N LEU A 110 7.24 14.05 4.58
CA LEU A 110 7.29 15.15 3.61
C LEU A 110 5.96 15.32 2.86
N GLU A 111 5.32 14.22 2.44
CA GLU A 111 4.00 14.22 1.82
C GLU A 111 2.92 14.78 2.75
N ALA A 112 2.89 14.35 4.02
CA ALA A 112 1.96 14.84 5.04
C ALA A 112 2.19 16.31 5.43
N ARG A 113 3.36 16.89 5.11
CA ARG A 113 3.61 18.34 5.23
C ARG A 113 3.15 19.10 3.98
N ARG A 114 3.19 18.46 2.80
CA ARG A 114 2.71 19.04 1.53
C ARG A 114 1.18 19.02 1.42
N GLN A 115 0.53 17.95 1.87
CA GLN A 115 -0.92 17.90 2.06
C GLN A 115 -1.25 18.38 3.49
N PRO A 116 -1.93 19.53 3.67
CA PRO A 116 -2.50 19.83 4.98
C PRO A 116 -3.46 18.69 5.35
N LEU A 117 -3.35 18.16 6.57
CA LEU A 117 -4.23 17.13 7.13
C LEU A 117 -5.68 17.63 7.16
N ASP A 118 -6.44 17.46 6.08
CA ASP A 118 -7.90 17.61 6.10
C ASP A 118 -8.59 16.26 6.37
N ARG A 119 -8.30 15.69 7.54
CA ARG A 119 -9.09 14.61 8.15
C ARG A 119 -9.19 14.82 9.66
N ALA A 120 -9.75 15.96 10.05
CA ALA A 120 -10.31 16.15 11.38
C ALA A 120 -11.85 16.05 11.31
N ASN A 121 -12.40 14.84 11.17
CA ASN A 121 -13.78 14.56 11.60
C ASN A 121 -14.05 13.06 11.80
N THR A 122 -13.37 12.44 12.77
CA THR A 122 -13.89 11.27 13.48
C THR A 122 -14.74 11.76 14.66
N ALA A 123 -16.03 11.98 14.43
CA ALA A 123 -17.00 12.16 15.51
C ALA A 123 -18.40 11.68 15.07
N SER A 124 -18.59 10.36 15.00
CA SER A 124 -19.90 9.72 15.19
C SER A 124 -19.75 8.19 15.22
N MET A 125 -19.14 7.67 16.29
CA MET A 125 -19.56 6.37 16.82
C MET A 125 -20.32 6.64 18.12
N ALA A 126 -21.65 6.56 18.08
CA ALA A 126 -22.46 6.39 19.28
C ALA A 126 -23.83 5.76 18.95
N GLY A 127 -23.82 4.42 18.84
CA GLY A 127 -24.87 3.56 19.38
C GLY A 127 -26.21 3.44 18.63
N ARG A 128 -26.54 2.21 18.23
CA ARG A 128 -27.54 1.38 18.94
C ARG A 128 -27.73 0.00 18.30
N ARG A 129 -27.32 -1.00 19.08
CA ARG A 129 -27.85 -2.36 19.36
C ARG A 129 -28.71 -3.09 18.31
N TYR A 130 -28.28 -4.33 18.06
CA TYR A 130 -29.05 -5.47 17.56
C TYR A 130 -30.42 -5.67 18.26
N SER A 131 -31.43 -6.09 17.49
CA SER A 131 -32.52 -6.95 17.97
C SER A 131 -33.00 -7.89 16.86
N THR A 132 -33.10 -9.16 17.22
CA THR A 132 -33.40 -10.33 16.38
C THR A 132 -34.92 -10.57 16.27
N ARG A 133 -35.33 -11.20 15.16
CA ARG A 133 -36.64 -11.71 14.68
C ARG A 133 -37.50 -12.49 15.73
N PRO A 134 -38.67 -13.13 15.40
CA PRO A 134 -39.84 -12.83 14.55
C PRO A 134 -41.23 -13.10 15.22
N GLY A 135 -42.34 -12.69 14.57
CA GLY A 135 -43.61 -13.46 14.51
C GLY A 135 -44.75 -13.16 15.51
N ARG A 136 -45.94 -12.81 14.99
CA ARG A 136 -47.20 -13.59 15.09
C ARG A 136 -48.40 -12.85 14.45
N LEU A 137 -49.25 -13.64 13.80
CA LEU A 137 -50.62 -13.31 13.37
C LEU A 137 -51.51 -12.88 14.53
N HIS A 138 -52.53 -12.06 14.25
CA HIS A 138 -53.97 -12.18 14.59
C HIS A 138 -54.66 -10.89 14.11
N SER A 139 -55.45 -10.93 13.03
CA SER A 139 -56.91 -11.13 12.99
C SER A 139 -57.76 -9.98 13.56
N SER A 140 -58.81 -9.65 12.79
CA SER A 140 -60.11 -9.09 13.17
C SER A 140 -60.39 -7.58 13.04
N THR A 141 -61.17 -7.27 12.00
CA THR A 141 -62.61 -6.88 12.08
C THR A 141 -63.01 -5.42 12.31
N ARG A 142 -63.87 -4.95 11.36
CA ARG A 142 -64.89 -3.87 11.38
C ARG A 142 -64.37 -2.42 11.41
N SER A 143 -65.01 -1.49 10.69
CA SER A 143 -66.42 -1.40 10.31
C SER A 143 -66.67 -0.98 8.86
#